data_AF-A0A0P9LUS3-F1
#
_entry.id   AF-A0A0P9LUS3-F1
#
_cell.length_a   1.000
_cell.length_b   1.000
_cell.length_c   1.000
_cell.angle_alpha   90.00
_cell.angle_beta   90.00
_cell.angle_gamma   90.00
#
_symmetry.space_group_name_H-M   'P 1'
#
loop_
_entity.id
_entity.type
_entity.pdbx_description
1 polymer ?
#
loop_
_entity_poly.entity_id
_entity_poly.type
_entity_poly.pdbx_seq_one_letter_code
_entity_poly.pdbx_strand_id
1 'polypeptide(L)'
;MWQAMRSDCIKATHHKHVFSQGRETSRTWQPCLEGLCCSRLRRKLEMTFVVTDNCIKCKYTDCVEVCPVDCFYEGPNFLVIHPDECIDCALCEPECPAVAIYSEDEIPAGMENFIELNAELAEVWPNITEKKDAMPDAAEWDGKPGKIAELER
;
A
#
# COMPACT_ATOMS: atom_id res chain seq x y z
N MET A 1 40.67 28.38 -4.77
CA MET A 1 40.44 27.08 -5.44
C MET A 1 39.07 26.56 -5.02
N TRP A 2 37.95 27.31 -5.05
CA TRP A 2 37.20 27.98 -6.14
C TRP A 2 36.73 27.03 -7.27
N GLN A 3 35.47 26.59 -7.11
CA GLN A 3 34.36 26.32 -8.06
C GLN A 3 34.62 26.16 -9.57
N ALA A 4 33.67 25.42 -10.18
CA ALA A 4 33.30 25.33 -11.60
C ALA A 4 33.88 24.07 -12.31
N MET A 5 33.18 23.35 -13.20
CA MET A 5 32.12 23.68 -14.16
C MET A 5 31.35 22.35 -14.43
N ARG A 6 30.02 22.25 -14.37
CA ARG A 6 29.03 22.51 -15.45
C ARG A 6 29.52 22.20 -16.87
N SER A 7 28.65 21.52 -17.61
CA SER A 7 28.59 21.44 -19.07
C SER A 7 29.35 20.27 -19.69
N ASP A 8 28.61 19.27 -20.16
CA ASP A 8 28.69 18.80 -21.56
C ASP A 8 27.48 17.90 -21.86
N CYS A 9 26.32 18.55 -21.86
CA CYS A 9 25.27 18.19 -22.80
C CYS A 9 25.64 18.89 -24.13
N ILE A 10 25.31 18.27 -25.27
CA ILE A 10 25.48 18.75 -26.66
C ILE A 10 26.71 18.16 -27.38
N LYS A 11 26.54 16.97 -27.98
CA LYS A 11 26.87 16.64 -29.39
C LYS A 11 26.78 15.13 -29.64
N ALA A 12 25.59 14.67 -30.03
CA ALA A 12 25.46 13.50 -30.90
C ALA A 12 24.27 13.73 -31.82
N THR A 13 24.49 14.61 -32.79
CA THR A 13 23.66 14.84 -33.95
C THR A 13 23.48 13.57 -34.77
N HIS A 14 22.21 13.26 -35.05
CA HIS A 14 21.69 12.81 -36.34
C HIS A 14 22.49 11.74 -37.09
N HIS A 15 21.99 10.50 -37.03
CA HIS A 15 21.90 9.69 -38.26
C HIS A 15 20.49 9.09 -38.35
N LYS A 16 19.68 9.69 -39.23
CA LYS A 16 18.44 9.10 -39.70
C LYS A 16 18.81 7.89 -40.54
N HIS A 17 18.51 6.69 -40.06
CA HIS A 17 18.25 5.56 -40.93
C HIS A 17 16.77 5.19 -40.80
N VAL A 18 16.01 5.69 -41.77
CA VAL A 18 14.72 5.12 -42.16
C VAL A 18 15.05 3.75 -42.74
N PHE A 19 14.71 2.68 -42.03
CA PHE A 19 14.59 1.36 -42.64
C PHE A 19 13.17 0.86 -42.39
N SER A 20 12.49 0.67 -43.51
CA SER A 20 11.09 0.36 -43.63
C SER A 20 10.87 -1.14 -43.69
N GLN A 21 9.73 -1.56 -43.15
CA GLN A 21 9.04 -2.85 -43.37
C GLN A 21 9.54 -4.06 -42.57
N GLY A 22 8.58 -4.72 -41.90
CA GLY A 22 8.74 -6.09 -41.43
C GLY A 22 8.03 -6.34 -40.10
N ARG A 23 6.79 -6.83 -40.17
CA ARG A 23 6.15 -7.56 -39.06
C ARG A 23 7.00 -8.79 -38.76
N GLU A 24 7.39 -8.99 -37.51
CA GLU A 24 7.57 -10.35 -37.01
C GLU A 24 7.36 -10.45 -35.50
N THR A 25 6.48 -11.38 -35.18
CA THR A 25 6.09 -11.86 -33.87
C THR A 25 7.24 -12.55 -33.15
N SER A 26 7.09 -12.68 -31.84
CA SER A 26 7.76 -13.62 -30.92
C SER A 26 8.87 -13.04 -30.04
N ARG A 27 8.48 -12.84 -28.78
CA ARG A 27 9.21 -13.15 -27.54
C ARG A 27 10.62 -13.71 -27.78
N THR A 28 11.60 -12.83 -27.90
CA THR A 28 12.98 -13.20 -27.64
C THR A 28 13.20 -13.11 -26.13
N TRP A 29 13.18 -14.28 -25.51
CA TRP A 29 13.66 -14.52 -24.16
C TRP A 29 15.07 -13.95 -24.01
N GLN A 30 15.22 -12.86 -23.26
CA GLN A 30 16.53 -12.38 -22.82
C GLN A 30 17.10 -13.40 -21.82
N PRO A 31 18.23 -14.05 -22.13
CA PRO A 31 18.84 -15.00 -21.22
C PRO A 31 19.47 -14.26 -20.04
N CYS A 32 19.21 -14.78 -18.83
CA CYS A 32 19.95 -14.51 -17.61
C CYS A 32 21.45 -14.57 -17.85
N LEU A 33 22.10 -13.41 -17.99
CA LEU A 33 23.54 -13.29 -17.93
C LEU A 33 23.91 -12.60 -16.61
N GLU A 34 24.41 -13.42 -15.70
CA GLU A 34 25.50 -13.10 -14.77
C GLU A 34 25.16 -12.16 -13.59
N GLY A 35 24.62 -12.78 -12.53
CA GLY A 35 25.17 -12.56 -11.18
C GLY A 35 24.55 -11.49 -10.27
N LEU A 36 23.61 -10.68 -10.77
CA LEU A 36 22.68 -9.87 -9.93
C LEU A 36 21.23 -10.01 -10.42
N CYS A 37 20.87 -11.21 -10.85
CA CYS A 37 19.53 -11.51 -11.36
C CYS A 37 18.58 -11.84 -10.20
N CYS A 38 17.77 -10.84 -9.82
CA CYS A 38 16.39 -11.00 -9.33
C CYS A 38 16.17 -11.67 -7.96
N SER A 39 16.51 -11.00 -6.85
CA SER A 39 15.99 -11.37 -5.51
C SER A 39 15.26 -10.24 -4.77
N ARG A 40 14.97 -9.12 -5.41
CA ARG A 40 14.04 -8.11 -4.85
C ARG A 40 13.14 -7.46 -5.90
N LEU A 41 12.70 -8.23 -6.89
CA LEU A 41 11.56 -7.86 -7.73
C LEU A 41 10.34 -8.65 -7.26
N ARG A 42 9.80 -8.23 -6.12
CA ARG A 42 8.41 -8.39 -5.74
C ARG A 42 8.19 -7.53 -4.51
N ARG A 43 7.78 -6.31 -4.75
CA ARG A 43 6.68 -5.76 -3.97
C ARG A 43 5.94 -4.91 -4.96
N LYS A 44 5.01 -5.56 -5.64
CA LYS A 44 3.94 -4.87 -6.33
C LYS A 44 3.13 -4.24 -5.20
N LEU A 45 3.62 -3.11 -4.69
CA LEU A 45 2.83 -2.16 -3.91
C LEU A 45 1.95 -1.50 -4.95
N GLU A 46 0.98 -2.23 -5.46
CA GLU A 46 0.04 -1.64 -6.40
C GLU A 46 -1.34 -1.81 -5.81
N MET A 47 -1.75 -0.70 -5.22
CA MET A 47 -3.11 -0.25 -5.01
C MET A 47 -3.83 -1.16 -4.04
N THR A 48 -3.79 -0.75 -2.77
CA THR A 48 -4.52 -1.42 -1.70
C THR A 48 -5.03 -0.35 -0.75
N PHE A 49 -6.16 -0.63 -0.12
CA PHE A 49 -6.66 0.21 0.97
C PHE A 49 -5.86 -0.10 2.24
N VAL A 50 -5.53 0.95 2.99
CA VAL A 50 -4.69 0.89 4.17
C VAL A 50 -5.43 1.50 5.36
N VAL A 51 -5.43 0.78 6.47
CA VAL A 51 -5.96 1.30 7.74
C VAL A 51 -4.87 2.12 8.43
N THR A 52 -5.22 3.33 8.85
CA THR A 52 -4.33 4.33 9.45
C THR A 52 -4.60 4.55 10.94
N ASP A 53 -3.87 5.49 11.53
CA ASP A 53 -3.81 5.80 12.97
C ASP A 53 -5.17 5.88 13.65
N ASN A 54 -6.20 6.45 13.00
CA ASN A 54 -7.46 6.72 13.67
C ASN A 54 -8.27 5.45 14.03
N CYS A 55 -7.97 4.30 13.45
CA CYS A 55 -8.63 3.04 13.83
C CYS A 55 -8.17 2.52 15.21
N ILE A 56 -6.93 2.85 15.62
CA ILE A 56 -6.35 2.37 16.88
C ILE A 56 -7.21 2.88 18.05
N LYS A 57 -7.62 1.96 18.93
CA LYS A 57 -8.56 2.19 20.05
C LYS A 57 -9.97 2.65 19.68
N CYS A 58 -10.33 2.70 18.40
CA CYS A 58 -11.71 2.91 17.98
C CYS A 58 -12.37 1.57 17.63
N LYS A 59 -11.73 0.81 16.72
CA LYS A 59 -12.11 -0.55 16.33
C LYS A 59 -13.64 -0.72 16.15
N TYR A 60 -14.26 0.08 15.28
CA TYR A 60 -15.70 0.02 15.04
C TYR A 60 -16.13 -1.24 14.24
N THR A 61 -15.23 -1.79 13.41
CA THR A 61 -15.43 -2.99 12.59
C THR A 61 -16.55 -2.93 11.54
N ASP A 62 -17.17 -1.78 11.27
CA ASP A 62 -18.17 -1.63 10.20
C ASP A 62 -17.64 -1.99 8.81
N CYS A 63 -16.34 -1.81 8.58
CA CYS A 63 -15.67 -2.07 7.32
C CYS A 63 -15.69 -3.55 6.87
N VAL A 64 -15.87 -4.50 7.79
CA VAL A 64 -15.82 -5.94 7.47
C VAL A 64 -17.07 -6.41 6.74
N GLU A 65 -18.23 -5.83 7.04
CA GLU A 65 -19.54 -6.24 6.47
C GLU A 65 -19.66 -5.95 4.98
N VAL A 66 -18.90 -4.97 4.49
CA VAL A 66 -18.94 -4.52 3.09
C VAL A 66 -17.81 -5.10 2.25
N CYS A 67 -16.88 -5.86 2.83
CA CYS A 67 -15.74 -6.41 2.13
C CYS A 67 -16.15 -7.65 1.31
N PRO A 68 -16.09 -7.62 -0.03
CA PRO A 68 -16.52 -8.76 -0.85
C PRO A 68 -15.54 -9.95 -0.85
N VAL A 69 -14.33 -9.73 -0.33
CA VAL A 69 -13.21 -10.70 -0.34
C VAL A 69 -12.69 -11.00 1.06
N ASP A 70 -13.36 -10.50 2.10
CA ASP A 70 -13.03 -10.75 3.51
C ASP A 70 -11.55 -10.48 3.88
N CYS A 71 -10.90 -9.47 3.29
CA CYS A 71 -9.46 -9.23 3.45
C CYS A 71 -9.05 -8.48 4.73
N PHE A 72 -9.86 -8.52 5.80
CA PHE A 72 -9.60 -7.84 7.07
C PHE A 72 -9.04 -8.79 8.13
N TYR A 73 -8.04 -8.32 8.87
CA TYR A 73 -7.37 -9.08 9.91
C TYR A 73 -7.43 -8.32 11.24
N GLU A 74 -7.73 -9.04 12.31
CA GLU A 74 -8.11 -8.48 13.61
C GLU A 74 -6.97 -8.55 14.63
N GLY A 75 -6.54 -7.38 15.09
CA GLY A 75 -5.73 -7.24 16.29
C GLY A 75 -6.56 -6.94 17.53
N PRO A 76 -5.91 -6.84 18.71
CA PRO A 76 -6.59 -6.49 19.96
C PRO A 76 -7.34 -5.16 19.87
N ASN A 77 -6.67 -4.13 19.35
CA ASN A 77 -7.16 -2.74 19.34
C ASN A 77 -7.07 -2.04 17.97
N PHE A 78 -6.83 -2.80 16.89
CA PHE A 78 -6.67 -2.31 15.53
C PHE A 78 -7.08 -3.38 14.50
N LEU A 79 -7.46 -2.96 13.29
CA LEU A 79 -7.72 -3.84 12.14
C LEU A 79 -6.75 -3.48 11.02
N VAL A 80 -6.35 -4.48 10.24
CA VAL A 80 -5.51 -4.29 9.05
C VAL A 80 -6.14 -4.92 7.83
N ILE A 81 -5.78 -4.40 6.66
CA ILE A 81 -6.18 -4.93 5.35
C ILE A 81 -5.00 -5.68 4.75
N HIS A 82 -5.26 -6.88 4.22
CA HIS A 82 -4.23 -7.64 3.52
C HIS A 82 -4.06 -7.10 2.09
N PRO A 83 -2.84 -6.64 1.73
CA PRO A 83 -2.63 -5.98 0.45
C PRO A 83 -2.82 -6.92 -0.75
N ASP A 84 -2.37 -8.17 -0.67
CA ASP A 84 -2.50 -9.11 -1.79
C ASP A 84 -3.94 -9.65 -2.02
N GLU A 85 -4.83 -9.51 -1.03
CA GLU A 85 -6.22 -9.99 -1.11
C GLU A 85 -7.20 -8.86 -1.45
N CYS A 86 -6.82 -7.61 -1.13
CA CYS A 86 -7.61 -6.43 -1.48
C CYS A 86 -7.73 -6.29 -3.00
N ILE A 87 -8.93 -5.91 -3.46
CA ILE A 87 -9.25 -5.73 -4.89
C ILE A 87 -9.62 -4.28 -5.24
N ASP A 88 -9.27 -3.32 -4.37
CA ASP A 88 -9.54 -1.89 -4.55
C ASP A 88 -11.00 -1.52 -4.87
N CYS A 89 -11.96 -2.18 -4.23
CA CYS A 89 -13.37 -1.89 -4.47
C CYS A 89 -13.84 -0.54 -3.87
N ALA A 90 -13.05 0.09 -3.00
CA ALA A 90 -13.35 1.35 -2.32
C ALA A 90 -14.64 1.38 -1.46
N LEU A 91 -15.21 0.20 -1.17
CA LEU A 91 -16.47 0.12 -0.40
C LEU A 91 -16.27 0.36 1.09
N CYS A 92 -15.08 0.07 1.64
CA CYS A 92 -14.82 0.17 3.07
C CYS A 92 -14.50 1.60 3.55
N GLU A 93 -14.05 2.49 2.67
CA GLU A 93 -13.70 3.88 3.00
C GLU A 93 -14.88 4.68 3.58
N PRO A 94 -16.05 4.79 2.91
CA PRO A 94 -17.17 5.59 3.42
C PRO A 94 -17.87 4.97 4.63
N GLU A 95 -17.65 3.68 4.89
CA GLU A 95 -18.30 2.95 5.98
C GLU A 95 -17.57 3.12 7.31
N CYS A 96 -16.30 3.55 7.30
CA CYS A 96 -15.53 3.73 8.51
C CYS A 96 -15.93 5.03 9.25
N PRO A 97 -16.52 4.96 10.46
CA PRO A 97 -16.90 6.17 11.20
C PRO A 97 -15.70 7.04 11.60
N ALA A 98 -14.54 6.39 11.82
CA ALA A 98 -13.28 7.03 12.14
C ALA A 98 -12.56 7.64 10.91
N VAL A 99 -13.07 7.42 9.68
CA VAL A 99 -12.39 7.84 8.43
C VAL A 99 -10.90 7.42 8.45
N ALA A 100 -10.64 6.18 8.86
CA ALA A 100 -9.29 5.68 9.08
C ALA A 100 -8.73 4.90 7.89
N ILE A 101 -9.54 4.65 6.86
CA ILE A 101 -9.18 3.83 5.70
C ILE A 101 -8.91 4.77 4.53
N TYR A 102 -7.74 4.64 3.93
CA TYR A 102 -7.32 5.44 2.77
C TYR A 102 -6.79 4.52 1.68
N SER A 103 -6.92 4.94 0.42
CA SER A 103 -6.13 4.33 -0.66
C SER A 103 -4.64 4.62 -0.41
N GLU A 104 -3.75 3.69 -0.77
CA GLU A 104 -2.30 3.81 -0.60
C GLU A 104 -1.72 5.14 -1.13
N ASP A 105 -2.25 5.64 -2.25
CA ASP A 105 -1.85 6.89 -2.90
C ASP A 105 -2.48 8.16 -2.30
N GLU A 106 -3.49 8.00 -1.44
CA GLU A 106 -4.22 9.10 -0.78
C GLU A 106 -3.86 9.23 0.71
N ILE A 107 -2.90 8.44 1.21
CA ILE A 107 -2.45 8.50 2.60
C ILE A 107 -1.87 9.89 2.92
N PRO A 108 -2.29 10.53 4.02
CA PRO A 108 -1.69 11.77 4.48
C PRO A 108 -0.18 11.64 4.76
N ALA A 109 0.58 12.67 4.41
CA ALA A 109 2.03 12.69 4.61
C ALA A 109 2.42 12.41 6.07
N GLY A 110 3.31 11.45 6.29
CA GLY A 110 3.76 11.01 7.61
C GLY A 110 3.02 9.78 8.18
N MET A 111 2.02 9.26 7.47
CA MET A 111 1.35 7.99 7.80
C MET A 111 1.74 6.84 6.85
N GLU A 112 2.76 7.01 6.01
CA GLU A 112 3.22 5.97 5.06
C GLU A 112 3.64 4.66 5.77
N ASN A 113 4.06 4.75 7.03
CA ASN A 113 4.45 3.59 7.84
C ASN A 113 3.31 2.56 8.00
N PHE A 114 2.05 2.99 7.87
CA PHE A 114 0.91 2.11 7.98
C PHE A 114 0.80 1.11 6.81
N ILE A 115 1.38 1.42 5.65
CA ILE A 115 1.37 0.52 4.48
C ILE A 115 2.09 -0.79 4.82
N GLU A 116 3.34 -0.68 5.29
CA GLU A 116 4.15 -1.84 5.66
C GLU A 116 3.59 -2.53 6.90
N LEU A 117 3.07 -1.76 7.87
CA LEU A 117 2.45 -2.31 9.08
C LEU A 117 1.21 -3.18 8.77
N ASN A 118 0.35 -2.75 7.84
CA ASN A 118 -0.82 -3.53 7.45
C ASN A 118 -0.40 -4.85 6.80
N ALA A 119 0.58 -4.81 5.90
CA ALA A 119 1.12 -6.00 5.25
C ALA A 119 1.74 -6.98 6.26
N GLU A 120 2.50 -6.48 7.24
CA GLU A 120 3.13 -7.33 8.27
C GLU A 120 2.12 -7.96 9.22
N LEU A 121 1.13 -7.19 9.68
CA LEU A 121 0.17 -7.66 10.68
C LEU A 121 -0.91 -8.57 10.06
N ALA A 122 -1.24 -8.40 8.78
CA ALA A 122 -2.20 -9.25 8.08
C ALA A 122 -1.72 -10.72 8.02
N GLU A 123 -0.41 -10.97 7.97
CA GLU A 123 0.17 -12.32 7.96
C GLU A 123 0.13 -13.02 9.34
N VAL A 124 -0.04 -12.25 10.42
CA VAL A 124 0.09 -12.73 11.81
C VAL A 124 -1.27 -12.84 12.50
N TRP A 125 -2.15 -11.88 12.25
CA TRP A 125 -3.44 -11.78 12.92
C TRP A 125 -4.49 -12.72 12.32
N PRO A 126 -5.53 -13.08 13.09
CA PRO A 126 -6.66 -13.85 12.57
C PRO A 126 -7.53 -12.99 11.65
N ASN A 127 -8.12 -13.62 10.63
CA ASN A 127 -9.09 -12.99 9.74
C ASN A 127 -10.42 -12.70 10.47
N ILE A 128 -11.06 -11.56 10.16
CA ILE A 128 -12.38 -11.16 10.69
C ILE A 128 -13.36 -10.89 9.55
N THR A 129 -14.51 -11.55 9.62
CA THR A 129 -15.56 -11.47 8.58
C THR A 129 -16.91 -11.00 9.13
N GLU A 130 -17.03 -10.83 10.45
CA GLU A 130 -18.28 -10.45 11.10
C GLU A 130 -18.06 -9.19 11.94
N LYS A 131 -19.00 -8.25 11.87
CA LYS A 131 -18.99 -7.05 12.69
C LYS A 131 -19.12 -7.40 14.17
N LYS A 132 -18.35 -6.69 14.98
CA LYS A 132 -18.39 -6.72 16.44
C LYS A 132 -18.76 -5.34 16.98
N ASP A 133 -19.13 -5.31 18.25
CA ASP A 133 -19.31 -4.03 18.94
C ASP A 133 -17.98 -3.28 19.03
N ALA A 134 -18.04 -1.97 18.84
CA ALA A 134 -16.89 -1.08 18.98
C ALA A 134 -16.35 -1.09 20.42
N MET A 135 -15.10 -0.66 20.60
CA MET A 135 -14.55 -0.51 21.94
C MET A 135 -15.34 0.54 22.75
N PRO A 136 -15.47 0.37 24.08
CA PRO A 136 -16.27 1.27 24.92
C PRO A 136 -15.82 2.73 24.85
N ASP A 137 -14.51 2.95 24.68
CA ASP A 137 -13.92 4.29 24.66
C ASP A 137 -13.73 4.82 23.23
N ALA A 138 -14.27 4.16 22.20
CA ALA A 138 -14.01 4.48 20.80
C ALA A 138 -14.28 5.95 20.45
N ALA A 139 -15.39 6.50 20.94
CA ALA A 139 -15.77 7.90 20.73
C ALA A 139 -14.80 8.91 21.37
N GLU A 140 -14.09 8.52 22.43
CA GLU A 140 -13.08 9.38 23.06
C GLU A 140 -11.75 9.36 22.30
N TRP A 141 -11.45 8.26 21.62
CA TRP A 141 -10.22 8.08 20.86
C TRP A 141 -10.34 8.55 19.41
N ASP A 142 -11.54 8.74 18.91
CA ASP A 142 -11.81 9.21 17.56
C ASP A 142 -11.26 10.63 17.35
N GLY A 143 -10.43 10.81 16.32
CA GLY A 143 -9.83 12.09 15.95
C GLY A 143 -8.58 12.48 16.76
N LYS A 144 -8.15 11.67 17.75
CA LYS A 144 -6.87 11.89 18.43
C LYS A 144 -5.71 11.42 17.54
N PRO A 145 -4.69 12.26 17.26
CA PRO A 145 -3.53 11.86 16.47
C PRO A 145 -2.49 11.11 17.30
N GLY A 146 -1.67 10.30 16.64
CA GLY A 146 -0.49 9.66 17.23
C GLY A 146 -0.81 8.41 18.05
N LYS A 147 -1.90 7.73 17.72
CA LYS A 147 -2.35 6.51 18.40
C LYS A 147 -1.50 5.29 18.08
N ILE A 148 -0.58 5.36 17.11
CA ILE A 148 0.39 4.31 16.79
C ILE A 148 1.19 3.82 18.02
N ALA A 149 1.44 4.70 18.99
CA ALA A 149 2.12 4.34 20.25
C ALA A 149 1.29 3.40 21.14
N GLU A 150 -0.02 3.36 20.93
CA GLU A 150 -0.98 2.58 21.70
C GLU A 150 -1.35 1.26 21.00
N LEU A 151 -0.74 0.95 19.85
CA LEU A 151 -0.99 -0.28 19.12
C LEU A 151 -0.55 -1.51 19.91
N GLU A 152 -1.45 -2.47 20.06
CA GLU A 152 -1.16 -3.78 20.67
C GLU A 152 -0.99 -4.83 19.56
N ARG A 153 0.12 -5.57 19.59
CA ARG A 153 0.46 -6.61 18.61
C ARG A 153 0.13 -8.02 19.10
#